data_AF-A0A2D7NB31-F1
#
_entry.id   AF-A0A2D7NB31-F1
#
_cell.length_a   1.000
_cell.length_b   1.000
_cell.length_c   1.000
_cell.angle_alpha   90.00
_cell.angle_beta   90.00
_cell.angle_gamma   90.00
#
_symmetry.space_group_name_H-M   'P 1'
#
loop_
_entity.id
_entity.type
_entity.pdbx_description
1 polymer ?
#
loop_
_entity_poly.entity_id
_entity_poly.type
_entity_poly.pdbx_seq_one_letter_code
_entity_poly.pdbx_strand_id
1 'polypeptide(L)'
;MKNKFENSIADSNRENASIDQIQKLEYLSNSKFLNNIEKTRILKLIDCGISNESAKRIIGYCIKKIKREEDNSWAKAVMKNIKGENRKSVLNT
;
A
#
# COMPACT_ATOMS: atom_id res chain seq x y z
N MET A 1 37.81 -9.04 -23.87
CA MET A 1 36.55 -8.99 -23.09
C MET A 1 36.79 -8.04 -21.92
N LYS A 2 36.21 -6.82 -21.93
CA LYS A 2 36.35 -5.86 -20.82
C LYS A 2 35.24 -6.13 -19.82
N ASN A 3 35.62 -6.39 -18.56
CA ASN A 3 34.72 -6.72 -17.46
C ASN A 3 33.69 -5.61 -17.24
N LYS A 4 32.41 -5.93 -17.46
CA LYS A 4 31.25 -5.11 -17.09
C LYS A 4 30.86 -5.38 -15.63
N PHE A 5 31.69 -5.01 -14.67
CA PHE A 5 31.27 -5.01 -13.26
C PHE A 5 31.94 -3.90 -12.47
N GLU A 6 32.00 -2.70 -13.05
CA GLU A 6 32.03 -1.48 -12.24
C GLU A 6 30.57 -1.06 -12.05
N ASN A 7 29.86 -1.76 -11.16
CA ASN A 7 28.64 -1.20 -10.59
C ASN A 7 29.09 -0.04 -9.71
N SER A 8 29.11 1.12 -10.37
CA SER A 8 29.29 2.44 -9.83
C SER A 8 28.73 2.55 -8.41
N ILE A 9 29.61 2.98 -7.51
CA ILE A 9 29.33 3.39 -6.14
C ILE A 9 28.29 4.52 -6.21
N ALA A 10 27.01 4.16 -6.20
CA ALA A 10 25.88 5.10 -6.19
C ALA A 10 25.18 5.12 -4.81
N ASP A 11 25.92 4.78 -3.74
CA ASP A 11 25.38 4.65 -2.37
C ASP A 11 25.93 5.68 -1.39
N SER A 12 26.43 6.83 -1.85
CA SER A 12 26.97 7.87 -0.98
C SER A 12 25.96 8.94 -0.52
N ASN A 13 24.70 8.91 -0.95
CA ASN A 13 23.69 9.93 -0.57
C ASN A 13 22.25 9.38 -0.40
N ARG A 14 22.05 8.09 -0.06
CA ARG A 14 20.70 7.64 0.32
C ARG A 14 20.38 8.16 1.71
N GLU A 15 19.77 9.34 1.77
CA GLU A 15 19.16 9.83 3.00
C GLU A 15 18.22 8.76 3.56
N ASN A 16 18.44 8.42 4.83
CA ASN A 16 17.52 7.56 5.58
C ASN A 16 16.13 8.20 5.60
N ALA A 17 15.10 7.37 5.70
CA ALA A 17 13.74 7.86 5.85
C ALA A 17 13.62 8.75 7.10
N SER A 18 12.81 9.79 6.99
CA SER A 18 12.53 10.66 8.14
C SER A 18 11.73 9.89 9.21
N ILE A 19 11.76 10.39 10.45
CA ILE A 19 10.97 9.82 11.56
C ILE A 19 9.48 9.74 11.19
N ASP A 20 8.93 10.79 10.55
CA ASP A 20 7.54 10.81 10.06
C ASP A 20 7.26 9.70 9.05
N GLN A 21 8.19 9.42 8.13
CA GLN A 21 8.04 8.33 7.17
C GLN A 21 8.08 6.96 7.86
N ILE A 22 8.96 6.78 8.84
CA ILE A 22 9.05 5.54 9.63
C ILE A 22 7.74 5.31 10.39
N GLN A 23 7.25 6.32 11.11
CA GLN A 23 5.97 6.24 11.85
C GLN A 23 4.79 5.92 10.92
N LYS A 24 4.75 6.51 9.72
CA LYS A 24 3.74 6.18 8.71
C LYS A 24 3.83 4.73 8.25
N LEU A 25 5.04 4.23 8.00
CA LEU A 25 5.25 2.84 7.58
C LEU A 25 4.88 1.85 8.70
N GLU A 26 5.22 2.13 9.95
CA GLU A 26 4.82 1.34 11.11
C GLU A 26 3.29 1.29 11.25
N TYR A 27 2.63 2.45 11.15
CA TYR A 27 1.17 2.51 11.15
C TYR A 27 0.56 1.68 10.02
N LEU A 28 1.08 1.83 8.79
CA LEU A 28 0.62 1.07 7.63
C LEU A 28 0.87 -0.43 7.78
N SER A 29 1.96 -0.84 8.43
CA SER A 29 2.26 -2.26 8.70
C SER A 29 1.25 -2.91 9.64
N ASN A 30 0.55 -2.12 10.47
CA ASN A 30 -0.54 -2.62 11.32
C ASN A 30 -1.89 -2.66 10.60
N SER A 31 -1.97 -2.14 9.39
CA SER A 31 -3.21 -2.07 8.61
C SER A 31 -3.76 -3.45 8.21
N LYS A 32 -5.09 -3.57 8.15
CA LYS A 32 -5.78 -4.76 7.64
C LYS A 32 -5.67 -4.93 6.11
N PHE A 33 -5.24 -3.90 5.40
CA PHE A 33 -5.16 -3.88 3.92
C PHE A 33 -3.85 -4.47 3.38
N LEU A 34 -2.88 -4.73 4.26
CA LEU A 34 -1.65 -5.44 3.93
C LEU A 34 -1.74 -6.88 4.40
N ASN A 35 -1.23 -7.81 3.60
CA ASN A 35 -1.06 -9.19 4.04
C ASN A 35 0.19 -9.34 4.92
N ASN A 36 0.30 -10.45 5.66
CA ASN A 36 1.40 -10.65 6.61
C ASN A 36 2.79 -10.57 5.95
N ILE A 37 2.94 -11.00 4.71
CA ILE A 37 4.22 -10.93 3.98
C ILE A 37 4.61 -9.48 3.70
N GLU A 38 3.66 -8.67 3.24
CA GLU A 38 3.87 -7.23 3.01
C GLU A 38 4.24 -6.52 4.32
N LYS A 39 3.53 -6.83 5.41
CA LYS A 39 3.82 -6.28 6.75
C LYS A 39 5.24 -6.59 7.20
N THR A 40 5.62 -7.88 7.17
CA THR A 40 6.97 -8.32 7.56
C THR A 40 8.06 -7.68 6.69
N ARG A 41 7.83 -7.50 5.39
CA ARG A 41 8.79 -6.82 4.51
C ARG A 41 8.98 -5.36 4.88
N ILE A 42 7.89 -4.63 5.17
CA ILE A 42 7.97 -3.22 5.59
C ILE A 42 8.76 -3.09 6.90
N LEU A 43 8.45 -3.92 7.90
CA LEU A 43 9.15 -3.90 9.19
C LEU A 43 10.64 -4.20 9.04
N LYS A 44 11.00 -5.24 8.26
CA LYS A 44 12.42 -5.54 7.97
C LYS A 44 13.14 -4.39 7.29
N LEU A 45 12.47 -3.68 6.38
CA LEU A 45 13.07 -2.52 5.71
C LEU A 45 13.30 -1.37 6.70
N ILE A 46 12.37 -1.13 7.63
CA ILE A 46 12.55 -0.16 8.71
C ILE A 46 13.76 -0.55 9.57
N ASP A 47 13.82 -1.80 10.05
CA ASP A 47 14.91 -2.32 10.89
C ASP A 47 16.28 -2.21 10.20
N CYS A 48 16.33 -2.39 8.87
CA CYS A 48 17.55 -2.27 8.09
C CYS A 48 17.91 -0.84 7.67
N GLY A 49 17.16 0.19 8.10
CA GLY A 49 17.40 1.57 7.71
C GLY A 49 16.92 1.86 6.28
N ILE A 50 15.60 1.88 6.09
CA ILE A 50 14.99 2.22 4.80
C ILE A 50 15.35 3.63 4.34
N SER A 51 15.66 3.79 3.05
CA SER A 51 15.91 5.11 2.45
C SER A 51 14.62 5.91 2.27
N ASN A 52 14.74 7.24 2.28
CA ASN A 52 13.66 8.20 2.06
C ASN A 52 12.86 7.88 0.77
N GLU A 53 13.55 7.61 -0.33
CA GLU A 53 12.91 7.30 -1.61
C GLU A 53 12.14 5.96 -1.62
N SER A 54 12.68 4.95 -0.96
CA SER A 54 11.98 3.67 -0.79
C SER A 54 10.75 3.83 0.11
N ALA A 55 10.87 4.59 1.20
CA ALA A 55 9.75 4.88 2.08
C ALA A 55 8.62 5.62 1.35
N LYS A 56 8.94 6.67 0.57
CA LYS A 56 7.96 7.40 -0.26
C LYS A 56 7.18 6.46 -1.19
N ARG A 57 7.88 5.58 -1.90
CA ARG A 57 7.25 4.63 -2.85
C ARG A 57 6.33 3.64 -2.14
N ILE A 58 6.75 3.09 -1.01
CA ILE A 58 5.94 2.15 -0.23
C ILE A 58 4.70 2.84 0.35
N ILE A 59 4.85 4.04 0.93
CA ILE A 59 3.72 4.83 1.45
C ILE A 59 2.72 5.11 0.33
N GLY A 60 3.20 5.58 -0.83
CA GLY A 60 2.35 5.86 -1.98
C GLY A 60 1.60 4.62 -2.50
N TYR A 61 2.25 3.46 -2.53
CA TYR A 61 1.62 2.19 -2.87
C TYR A 61 0.51 1.82 -1.87
N CYS A 62 0.80 1.89 -0.57
CA CYS A 62 -0.16 1.52 0.48
C CYS A 62 -1.39 2.44 0.47
N ILE A 63 -1.20 3.76 0.30
CA ILE A 63 -2.31 4.72 0.19
C ILE A 63 -3.19 4.40 -1.01
N LYS A 64 -2.60 4.10 -2.18
CA LYS A 64 -3.37 3.73 -3.38
C LYS A 64 -4.17 2.44 -3.17
N LYS A 65 -3.58 1.46 -2.48
CA LYS A 65 -4.24 0.18 -2.16
C LYS A 65 -5.41 0.39 -1.19
N ILE A 66 -5.21 1.18 -0.13
CA ILE A 66 -6.27 1.56 0.83
C ILE A 66 -7.42 2.24 0.09
N LYS A 67 -7.13 3.27 -0.71
CA LYS A 67 -8.15 3.98 -1.49
C LYS A 67 -8.95 3.04 -2.39
N ARG A 68 -8.30 2.11 -3.09
CA ARG A 68 -8.99 1.11 -3.92
C ARG A 68 -9.91 0.19 -3.11
N GLU A 69 -9.46 -0.25 -1.94
CA GLU A 69 -10.28 -1.11 -1.06
C GLU A 69 -11.45 -0.35 -0.42
N GLU A 70 -11.25 0.92 -0.06
CA GLU A 70 -12.30 1.82 0.42
C GLU A 70 -13.32 2.15 -0.67
N ASP A 71 -12.86 2.50 -1.88
CA ASP A 71 -13.71 2.72 -3.05
C ASP A 71 -14.48 1.45 -3.44
N ASN A 72 -13.86 0.27 -3.31
CA ASN A 72 -14.55 -1.02 -3.48
C ASN A 72 -15.60 -1.28 -2.40
N SER A 73 -15.39 -0.81 -1.17
CA SER A 73 -16.39 -0.89 -0.10
C SER A 73 -17.62 -0.02 -0.39
N TRP A 74 -17.41 1.14 -1.03
CA TRP A 74 -18.48 2.02 -1.50
C TRP A 74 -19.20 1.47 -2.74
N ALA A 75 -18.47 0.93 -3.72
CA ALA A 75 -19.05 0.24 -4.88
C ALA A 75 -19.89 -0.99 -4.47
N LYS A 76 -19.49 -1.70 -3.40
CA LYS A 76 -20.29 -2.78 -2.79
C LYS A 76 -21.55 -2.25 -2.10
N ALA A 77 -21.48 -1.12 -1.40
CA ALA A 77 -22.67 -0.51 -0.79
C ALA A 77 -23.66 -0.01 -1.85
N VAL A 78 -23.18 0.61 -2.93
CA VAL A 78 -23.99 1.08 -4.06
C VAL A 78 -24.61 -0.09 -4.84
N MET A 79 -23.85 -1.15 -5.16
CA MET A 79 -24.44 -2.35 -5.79
C MET A 79 -25.44 -3.10 -4.88
N LYS A 80 -25.24 -3.08 -3.56
CA LYS A 80 -26.15 -3.71 -2.59
C LYS A 80 -27.47 -2.95 -2.48
N ASN A 81 -27.44 -1.61 -2.55
CA ASN A 81 -28.65 -0.79 -2.60
C ASN A 81 -29.36 -0.90 -3.97
N ILE A 82 -28.63 -0.96 -5.08
CA ILE A 82 -29.22 -1.14 -6.42
C ILE A 82 -29.88 -2.53 -6.60
N LYS A 83 -29.34 -3.59 -5.98
CA LYS A 83 -29.98 -4.93 -5.99
C LYS A 83 -31.11 -5.10 -4.95
N GLY A 84 -31.21 -4.20 -3.97
CA GLY A 84 -32.24 -4.24 -2.92
C GLY A 84 -33.57 -3.58 -3.31
N GLU A 85 -33.56 -2.63 -4.25
CA GLU A 85 -34.76 -1.86 -4.60
C GLU A 85 -35.62 -2.48 -5.72
N ASN A 86 -35.18 -3.56 -6.39
CA ASN A 86 -35.94 -4.14 -7.51
C ASN A 86 -36.59 -5.52 -7.22
N ARG A 87 -36.83 -5.86 -5.94
CA ARG A 87 -37.62 -7.05 -5.52
C ARG A 87 -39.01 -6.72 -4.97
N LYS A 88 -39.64 -5.62 -5.41
CA LYS A 88 -41.04 -5.31 -5.09
C LYS A 88 -41.89 -4.88 -6.30
N SER A 89 -41.60 -5.37 -7.51
CA SER A 89 -42.55 -5.27 -8.62
C SER A 89 -42.81 -6.59 -9.35
N VAL A 90 -42.48 -7.72 -8.72
CA VAL A 90 -43.02 -9.03 -9.13
C VAL A 90 -44.15 -9.36 -8.16
N LEU A 91 -45.30 -8.76 -8.42
CA LEU A 91 -46.64 -9.27 -8.12
C LEU A 91 -47.61 -8.26 -8.77
N ASN A 92 -47.91 -8.50 -10.05
CA ASN A 92 -49.16 -8.05 -10.65
C ASN A 92 -50.30 -8.77 -9.92
N THR A 93 -51.10 -8.08 -9.11
CA THR A 93 -52.59 -8.05 -9.08
C THR A 93 -53.06 -7.21 -7.92
#